data_AF-A0A7L4NK78-F1
#
_entry.id   AF-A0A7L4NK78-F1
#
_cell.length_a   1.000
_cell.length_b   1.000
_cell.length_c   1.000
_cell.angle_alpha   90.00
_cell.angle_beta   90.00
_cell.angle_gamma   90.00
#
_symmetry.space_group_name_H-M   'P 1'
#
loop_
_entity.id
_entity.type
_entity.pdbx_description
1 polymer ?
#
loop_
_entity_poly.entity_id
_entity_poly.type
_entity_poly.pdbx_seq_one_letter_code
_entity_poly.pdbx_strand_id
1 'polypeptide(L)'
;SGAMAAAVPAAWPELEAAARERRRELALAGPAVAERVAAGGGRLPPELLELRLLQSLELSGCAALRELGPGLAASLPALHTLVLRGNALGPAGLGAGLGGSLPGLRLLDLSGNGLEVLPAALGGAAEPDPAGPAAFPQLRSLNLSGNRLRELGPGLARAAPQLQDLLLSGNRLRALPGGLLPPGAGAGGTFPLLSRLEAADNEVEELGADIAALPALKSLDVANNQLRELPAALADCPRLKEANFRGNQLKDKRLEKMVNGCQVKAILEYLRAGGRGKGKGENTREEARKKKREKQQKKDGGDGEQDELEEASKLLVKVLHISDNPAPLVVKTSPGTKDVRPFIVCCVLKGVNLQPGNALKRFLTLQTKLHEDICEKRTVATIATHDLQLIKAPLTYDVQPPEEMKITPLGRKEIKAKDLLRQLQLEAEEQRKQKKRQNVSGLHRYLQLLDGKDNYPCLVDAEGVVISFPPITNSEKTKIRKDTRDLFLEVTSDTGLQICKDVMDMLIL
;
A
#
# COMPACT_ATOMS: atom_id res chain seq x y z
N SER A 1 71.68 9.69 7.56
CA SER A 1 71.17 9.63 8.93
C SER A 1 70.40 10.91 9.25
N GLY A 2 69.15 11.00 8.81
CA GLY A 2 68.25 12.08 9.23
C GLY A 2 67.28 11.48 10.24
N ALA A 3 67.48 11.78 11.52
CA ALA A 3 66.61 11.31 12.58
C ALA A 3 65.18 11.84 12.36
N MET A 4 64.22 10.92 12.17
CA MET A 4 62.81 11.24 12.38
C MET A 4 62.67 11.63 13.85
N ALA A 5 62.48 12.92 14.11
CA ALA A 5 62.04 13.39 15.41
C ALA A 5 60.67 12.76 15.68
N ALA A 6 60.65 11.74 16.54
CA ALA A 6 59.42 11.27 17.15
C ALA A 6 58.80 12.44 17.91
N ALA A 7 57.68 12.96 17.39
CA ALA A 7 56.91 13.98 18.08
C ALA A 7 56.48 13.42 19.44
N VAL A 8 56.87 14.10 20.51
CA VAL A 8 56.44 13.78 21.87
C VAL A 8 54.91 13.76 21.88
N PRO A 9 54.25 12.68 22.35
CA PRO A 9 52.79 12.67 22.41
C PRO A 9 52.34 13.79 23.35
N ALA A 10 51.59 14.74 22.81
CA ALA A 10 51.02 15.82 23.61
C ALA A 10 50.11 15.18 24.67
N ALA A 11 50.45 15.31 25.95
CA ALA A 11 49.68 14.73 27.03
C ALA A 11 48.21 15.20 26.95
N TRP A 12 47.27 14.27 27.13
CA TRP A 12 45.84 14.55 27.16
C TRP A 12 45.35 14.55 28.61
N PRO A 13 45.40 15.69 29.33
CA PRO A 13 45.05 15.74 30.75
C PRO A 13 43.60 15.30 31.02
N GLU A 14 42.69 15.49 30.05
CA GLU A 14 41.31 15.04 30.14
C GLU A 14 41.19 13.50 30.12
N LEU A 15 42.03 12.83 29.33
CA LEU A 15 42.09 11.36 29.26
C LEU A 15 42.72 10.78 30.53
N GLU A 16 43.81 11.38 31.02
CA GLU A 16 44.46 10.98 32.27
C GLU A 16 43.52 11.14 33.47
N ALA A 17 42.80 12.26 33.54
CA ALA A 17 41.79 12.49 34.57
C ALA A 17 40.65 11.46 34.47
N ALA A 18 40.16 11.18 33.26
CA ALA A 18 39.11 10.19 33.04
C ALA A 18 39.55 8.77 33.44
N ALA A 19 40.79 8.38 33.12
CA ALA A 19 41.37 7.10 33.52
C ALA A 19 41.51 6.99 35.05
N ARG A 20 42.11 8.00 35.68
CA ARG A 20 42.36 8.05 37.13
C ARG A 20 41.06 8.02 37.94
N GLU A 21 40.06 8.77 37.50
CA GLU A 21 38.77 8.91 38.19
C GLU A 21 37.73 7.88 37.74
N ARG A 22 38.09 6.99 36.81
CA ARG A 22 37.19 5.96 36.23
C ARG A 22 35.88 6.56 35.71
N ARG A 23 35.98 7.70 35.02
CA ARG A 23 34.81 8.41 34.48
C ARG A 23 34.13 7.56 33.42
N ARG A 24 32.80 7.65 33.38
CA ARG A 24 31.96 6.97 32.38
C ARG A 24 31.57 7.88 31.22
N GLU A 25 31.82 9.16 31.36
CA GLU A 25 31.47 10.17 30.37
C GLU A 25 32.70 11.02 30.09
N LEU A 26 32.93 11.29 28.81
CA LEU A 26 34.03 12.10 28.35
C LEU A 26 33.57 12.95 27.18
N ALA A 27 33.65 14.26 27.37
CA ALA A 27 33.41 15.25 26.33
C ALA A 27 34.73 15.94 25.99
N LEU A 28 35.13 15.83 24.74
CA LEU A 28 36.33 16.43 24.17
C LEU A 28 35.88 17.54 23.23
N ALA A 29 36.17 18.79 23.58
CA ALA A 29 35.79 19.94 22.77
C ALA A 29 36.83 21.06 22.89
N GLY A 30 36.85 21.93 21.89
CA GLY A 30 37.68 23.13 21.89
C GLY A 30 38.97 23.03 21.06
N PRO A 31 39.66 24.17 20.87
CA PRO A 31 40.79 24.29 19.95
C PRO A 31 41.99 23.42 20.34
N ALA A 32 42.28 23.29 21.63
CA ALA A 32 43.39 22.46 22.12
C ALA A 32 43.21 20.97 21.78
N VAL A 33 41.97 20.46 21.79
CA VAL A 33 41.66 19.09 21.35
C VAL A 33 41.90 18.96 19.85
N ALA A 34 41.46 19.95 19.05
CA ALA A 34 41.66 19.94 17.61
C ALA A 34 43.14 19.96 17.21
N GLU A 35 43.99 20.73 17.89
CA GLU A 35 45.43 20.74 17.67
C GLU A 35 46.07 19.39 17.97
N ARG A 36 45.66 18.73 19.07
CA ARG A 36 46.14 17.40 19.45
C ARG A 36 45.70 16.32 18.46
N VAL A 37 44.45 16.38 17.99
CA VAL A 37 43.94 15.49 16.94
C VAL A 37 44.69 15.72 15.62
N ALA A 38 44.98 16.98 15.27
CA ALA A 38 45.79 17.31 14.09
C ALA A 38 47.21 16.75 14.20
N ALA A 39 47.85 16.87 15.37
CA ALA A 39 49.16 16.29 15.65
C ALA A 39 49.15 14.75 15.58
N GLY A 40 48.04 14.12 15.99
CA GLY A 40 47.79 12.69 15.90
C GLY A 40 47.40 12.18 14.50
N GLY A 41 47.61 12.97 13.45
CA GLY A 41 47.31 12.60 12.07
C GLY A 41 45.82 12.58 11.73
N GLY A 42 44.99 13.27 12.52
CA GLY A 42 43.54 13.36 12.30
C GLY A 42 42.76 12.14 12.79
N ARG A 43 43.33 11.36 13.71
CA ARG A 43 42.72 10.18 14.34
C ARG A 43 42.31 10.45 15.78
N LEU A 44 41.45 9.58 16.31
CA LEU A 44 41.27 9.49 17.75
C LEU A 44 42.58 9.02 18.41
N PRO A 45 42.96 9.59 19.57
CA PRO A 45 44.17 9.19 20.28
C PRO A 45 44.06 7.74 20.79
N PRO A 46 45.15 6.93 20.72
CA PRO A 46 45.12 5.55 21.19
C PRO A 46 44.82 5.43 22.70
N GLU A 47 45.20 6.43 23.50
CA GLU A 47 44.97 6.48 24.94
C GLU A 47 43.46 6.50 25.28
N LEU A 48 42.63 7.04 24.38
CA LEU A 48 41.17 7.01 24.52
C LEU A 48 40.62 5.58 24.46
N LEU A 49 41.26 4.69 23.70
CA LEU A 49 40.86 3.29 23.54
C LEU A 49 41.14 2.47 24.81
N GLU A 50 41.93 2.98 25.75
CA GLU A 50 42.20 2.31 27.03
C GLU A 50 41.07 2.49 28.05
N LEU A 51 40.17 3.47 27.84
CA LEU A 51 39.07 3.81 28.75
C LEU A 51 37.88 2.83 28.64
N ARG A 52 38.09 1.56 28.98
CA ARG A 52 37.07 0.48 28.82
C ARG A 52 35.75 0.69 29.58
N LEU A 53 35.74 1.56 30.60
CA LEU A 53 34.54 1.87 31.40
C LEU A 53 33.67 2.98 30.78
N LEU A 54 34.11 3.57 29.67
CA LEU A 54 33.44 4.70 29.05
C LEU A 54 32.10 4.28 28.44
N GLN A 55 31.07 5.05 28.78
CA GLN A 55 29.68 4.86 28.37
C GLN A 55 29.21 5.97 27.43
N SER A 56 29.73 7.18 27.58
CA SER A 56 29.44 8.31 26.70
C SER A 56 30.74 8.94 26.21
N LEU A 57 30.89 9.04 24.89
CA LEU A 57 31.99 9.74 24.26
C LEU A 57 31.41 10.83 23.35
N GLU A 58 31.75 12.06 23.64
CA GLU A 58 31.45 13.21 22.78
C GLU A 58 32.75 13.85 22.30
N LEU A 59 32.87 14.02 20.98
CA LEU A 59 33.92 14.81 20.35
C LEU A 59 33.28 15.63 19.24
N SER A 60 33.03 16.91 19.52
CA SER A 60 32.25 17.79 18.65
C SER A 60 33.09 18.97 18.14
N GLY A 61 32.89 19.37 16.88
CA GLY A 61 33.51 20.57 16.31
C GLY A 61 35.01 20.47 16.00
N CYS A 62 35.57 19.26 15.97
CA CYS A 62 36.97 19.01 15.68
C CYS A 62 37.20 18.83 14.17
N ALA A 63 37.46 19.93 13.46
CA ALA A 63 37.74 19.91 12.02
C ALA A 63 39.01 19.13 11.62
N ALA A 64 39.88 18.82 12.58
CA ALA A 64 41.06 17.98 12.35
C ALA A 64 40.76 16.48 12.31
N LEU A 65 39.62 16.03 12.88
CA LEU A 65 39.28 14.61 12.94
C LEU A 65 38.79 14.14 11.58
N ARG A 66 39.56 13.27 10.93
CA ARG A 66 39.28 12.71 9.61
C ARG A 66 38.87 11.26 9.65
N GLU A 67 39.37 10.50 10.63
CA GLU A 67 39.05 9.09 10.81
C GLU A 67 39.04 8.68 12.29
N LEU A 68 38.29 7.64 12.61
CA LEU A 68 38.21 7.12 13.99
C LEU A 68 39.39 6.21 14.36
N GLY A 69 40.10 5.66 13.37
CA GLY A 69 41.12 4.62 13.57
C GLY A 69 40.52 3.22 13.80
N PRO A 70 41.33 2.15 13.72
CA PRO A 70 40.85 0.78 13.90
C PRO A 70 40.52 0.48 15.37
N GLY A 71 39.50 -0.35 15.59
CA GLY A 71 39.29 -1.00 16.89
C GLY A 71 38.49 -0.23 17.93
N LEU A 72 37.89 0.93 17.61
CA LEU A 72 37.02 1.67 18.54
C LEU A 72 35.91 0.76 19.12
N ALA A 73 35.22 0.02 18.25
CA ALA A 73 34.17 -0.91 18.65
C ALA A 73 34.66 -2.03 19.59
N ALA A 74 35.89 -2.53 19.38
CA ALA A 74 36.47 -3.60 20.19
C ALA A 74 36.98 -3.10 21.55
N SER A 75 37.50 -1.86 21.59
CA SER A 75 38.14 -1.28 22.77
C SER A 75 37.14 -0.65 23.74
N LEU A 76 36.00 -0.16 23.25
CA LEU A 76 34.96 0.50 24.06
C LEU A 76 33.62 -0.26 24.02
N PRO A 77 33.54 -1.49 24.56
CA PRO A 77 32.34 -2.33 24.46
C PRO A 77 31.15 -1.83 25.29
N ALA A 78 31.40 -0.98 26.29
CA ALA A 78 30.38 -0.44 27.20
C ALA A 78 29.73 0.87 26.71
N LEU A 79 30.04 1.30 25.49
CA LEU A 79 29.59 2.58 24.98
C LEU A 79 28.09 2.56 24.67
N HIS A 80 27.35 3.48 25.28
CA HIS A 80 25.92 3.71 25.07
C HIS A 80 25.65 4.91 24.17
N THR A 81 26.52 5.92 24.21
CA THR A 81 26.35 7.18 23.49
C THR A 81 27.67 7.53 22.79
N LEU A 82 27.60 7.73 21.47
CA LEU A 82 28.72 8.21 20.67
C LEU A 82 28.27 9.43 19.87
N VAL A 83 28.85 10.59 20.18
CA VAL A 83 28.54 11.86 19.52
C VAL A 83 29.82 12.38 18.87
N LEU A 84 29.82 12.43 17.54
CA LEU A 84 30.95 12.87 16.71
C LEU A 84 30.49 13.97 15.75
N ARG A 85 29.77 14.96 16.29
CA ARG A 85 29.07 15.99 15.50
C ARG A 85 30.01 17.09 15.02
N GLY A 86 29.87 17.53 13.77
CA GLY A 86 30.56 18.71 13.26
C GLY A 86 32.07 18.52 13.12
N ASN A 87 32.52 17.29 12.86
CA ASN A 87 33.92 16.99 12.57
C ASN A 87 34.16 16.91 11.05
N ALA A 88 35.37 16.53 10.63
CA ALA A 88 35.72 16.38 9.22
C ALA A 88 35.84 14.91 8.78
N LEU A 89 35.02 14.01 9.36
CA LEU A 89 35.04 12.59 9.01
C LEU A 89 34.72 12.43 7.52
N GLY A 90 35.70 11.92 6.75
CA GLY A 90 35.58 11.75 5.30
C GLY A 90 34.91 10.44 4.89
N PRO A 91 34.95 10.08 3.59
CA PRO A 91 34.35 8.86 3.05
C PRO A 91 34.86 7.56 3.72
N ALA A 92 36.14 7.53 4.08
CA ALA A 92 36.78 6.43 4.81
C ALA A 92 36.82 6.66 6.33
N GLY A 93 36.27 7.77 6.83
CA GLY A 93 36.46 8.24 8.21
C GLY A 93 35.88 7.32 9.27
N LEU A 94 34.81 6.60 8.96
CA LEU A 94 34.28 5.55 9.84
C LEU A 94 35.09 4.24 9.74
N GLY A 95 35.66 3.96 8.56
CA GLY A 95 36.62 2.89 8.28
C GLY A 95 36.33 1.56 8.97
N ALA A 96 37.39 0.91 9.46
CA ALA A 96 37.30 -0.25 10.35
C ALA A 96 36.94 0.13 11.80
N GLY A 97 36.83 1.43 12.14
CA GLY A 97 36.58 1.92 13.50
C GLY A 97 35.19 1.54 14.02
N LEU A 98 34.17 1.70 13.17
CA LEU A 98 32.81 1.18 13.40
C LEU A 98 32.54 -0.13 12.64
N GLY A 99 33.58 -0.76 12.08
CA GLY A 99 33.45 -2.01 11.32
C GLY A 99 33.13 -3.26 12.17
N GLY A 100 32.93 -3.08 13.49
CA GLY A 100 32.58 -4.14 14.44
C GLY A 100 31.24 -3.87 15.15
N SER A 101 30.85 -4.79 16.04
CA SER A 101 29.60 -4.68 16.80
C SER A 101 29.77 -3.83 18.07
N LEU A 102 28.84 -2.90 18.30
CA LEU A 102 28.70 -2.15 19.55
C LEU A 102 27.36 -2.53 20.21
N PRO A 103 27.32 -3.59 21.04
CA PRO A 103 26.08 -4.17 21.53
C PRO A 103 25.30 -3.25 22.49
N GLY A 104 26.00 -2.34 23.18
CA GLY A 104 25.41 -1.41 24.15
C GLY A 104 24.96 -0.07 23.58
N LEU A 105 25.30 0.24 22.32
CA LEU A 105 25.12 1.58 21.76
C LEU A 105 23.64 1.87 21.52
N ARG A 106 23.17 3.01 22.05
CA ARG A 106 21.76 3.47 21.98
C ARG A 106 21.62 4.72 21.13
N LEU A 107 22.62 5.60 21.13
CA LEU A 107 22.64 6.85 20.37
C LEU A 107 23.96 6.96 19.62
N LEU A 108 23.86 7.15 18.30
CA LEU A 108 24.97 7.46 17.42
C LEU A 108 24.68 8.74 16.65
N ASP A 109 25.45 9.80 16.93
CA ASP A 109 25.37 11.07 16.22
C ASP A 109 26.66 11.30 15.41
N LEU A 110 26.53 11.29 14.09
CA LEU A 110 27.59 11.56 13.13
C LEU A 110 27.23 12.78 12.26
N SER A 111 26.36 13.67 12.75
CA SER A 111 25.87 14.81 11.98
C SER A 111 26.95 15.85 11.69
N GLY A 112 26.81 16.57 10.57
CA GLY A 112 27.71 17.66 10.20
C GLY A 112 29.13 17.19 9.86
N ASN A 113 29.28 16.00 9.28
CA ASN A 113 30.56 15.46 8.80
C ASN A 113 30.63 15.49 7.26
N GLY A 114 31.68 14.89 6.69
CA GLY A 114 31.88 14.74 5.25
C GLY A 114 31.61 13.32 4.74
N LEU A 115 30.72 12.55 5.38
CA LEU A 115 30.49 11.15 5.04
C LEU A 115 29.80 11.04 3.66
N GLU A 116 30.39 10.25 2.76
CA GLU A 116 29.81 9.96 1.45
C GLU A 116 29.17 8.57 1.36
N VAL A 117 29.70 7.63 2.14
CA VAL A 117 29.25 6.22 2.19
C VAL A 117 29.32 5.74 3.64
N LEU A 118 28.39 4.88 4.04
CA LEU A 118 28.43 4.19 5.34
C LEU A 118 29.19 2.85 5.24
N PRO A 119 29.83 2.38 6.32
CA PRO A 119 30.40 1.04 6.35
C PRO A 119 29.29 -0.03 6.33
N ALA A 120 29.59 -1.22 5.78
CA ALA A 120 28.63 -2.34 5.69
C ALA A 120 27.95 -2.68 7.04
N ALA A 121 28.73 -2.64 8.13
CA ALA A 121 28.22 -2.88 9.49
C ALA A 121 27.12 -1.91 9.94
N LEU A 122 27.09 -0.68 9.39
CA LEU A 122 26.09 0.35 9.67
C LEU A 122 25.16 0.57 8.46
N GLY A 123 24.94 -0.46 7.63
CA GLY A 123 24.02 -0.38 6.50
C GLY A 123 24.55 0.43 5.31
N GLY A 124 25.85 0.35 5.02
CA GLY A 124 26.43 0.77 3.76
C GLY A 124 26.00 -0.08 2.56
N ALA A 125 26.36 0.36 1.34
CA ALA A 125 25.96 -0.29 0.09
C ALA A 125 26.49 -1.73 -0.10
N ALA A 126 27.58 -2.09 0.60
CA ALA A 126 28.05 -3.47 0.65
C ALA A 126 27.14 -4.29 1.58
N GLU A 127 26.59 -5.39 1.06
CA GLU A 127 25.77 -6.32 1.84
C GLU A 127 26.57 -6.83 3.04
N PRO A 128 26.09 -6.60 4.28
CA PRO A 128 26.68 -7.25 5.43
C PRO A 128 26.39 -8.76 5.35
N ASP A 129 27.23 -9.60 5.98
CA ASP A 129 27.02 -11.05 6.04
C ASP A 129 25.58 -11.40 6.44
N PRO A 130 24.76 -11.99 5.55
CA PRO A 130 23.34 -12.24 5.78
C PRO A 130 23.06 -13.16 6.98
N ALA A 131 24.05 -13.93 7.43
CA ALA A 131 23.96 -14.81 8.61
C ALA A 131 24.53 -14.16 9.90
N GLY A 132 25.14 -12.98 9.80
CA GLY A 132 25.80 -12.32 10.93
C GLY A 132 24.84 -11.67 11.93
N PRO A 133 25.20 -11.59 13.23
CA PRO A 133 24.41 -10.91 14.24
C PRO A 133 24.30 -9.40 13.96
N ALA A 134 23.22 -8.78 14.45
CA ALA A 134 23.03 -7.33 14.35
C ALA A 134 24.23 -6.59 14.98
N ALA A 135 24.88 -5.70 14.23
CA ALA A 135 26.05 -4.96 14.70
C ALA A 135 25.69 -3.98 15.84
N PHE A 136 24.49 -3.41 15.80
CA PHE A 136 23.99 -2.39 16.74
C PHE A 136 22.60 -2.76 17.29
N PRO A 137 22.49 -3.85 18.06
CA PRO A 137 21.20 -4.44 18.48
C PRO A 137 20.37 -3.54 19.41
N GLN A 138 20.98 -2.57 20.08
CA GLN A 138 20.33 -1.66 21.04
C GLN A 138 20.19 -0.22 20.51
N LEU A 139 20.58 0.05 19.26
CA LEU A 139 20.59 1.41 18.72
C LEU A 139 19.17 1.91 18.53
N ARG A 140 18.86 3.06 19.11
CA ARG A 140 17.54 3.70 19.09
C ARG A 140 17.52 4.96 18.25
N SER A 141 18.61 5.73 18.26
CA SER A 141 18.72 6.98 17.52
C SER A 141 19.99 7.00 16.69
N LEU A 142 19.83 7.23 15.40
CA LEU A 142 20.92 7.39 14.44
C LEU A 142 20.76 8.74 13.73
N ASN A 143 21.72 9.64 13.95
CA ASN A 143 21.76 10.93 13.32
C ASN A 143 22.93 11.00 12.33
N LEU A 144 22.59 11.11 11.04
CA LEU A 144 23.51 11.25 9.92
C LEU A 144 23.27 12.56 9.16
N SER A 145 22.54 13.51 9.77
CA SER A 145 22.15 14.76 9.11
C SER A 145 23.36 15.63 8.74
N GLY A 146 23.29 16.39 7.65
CA GLY A 146 24.34 17.32 7.24
C GLY A 146 25.63 16.62 6.79
N ASN A 147 25.49 15.51 6.06
CA ASN A 147 26.59 14.76 5.44
C ASN A 147 26.49 14.86 3.90
N ARG A 148 27.19 14.00 3.17
CA ARG A 148 27.17 13.93 1.70
C ARG A 148 26.79 12.54 1.21
N LEU A 149 25.99 11.81 1.99
CA LEU A 149 25.59 10.44 1.69
C LEU A 149 24.77 10.42 0.40
N ARG A 150 25.18 9.58 -0.54
CA ARG A 150 24.46 9.40 -1.83
C ARG A 150 23.45 8.25 -1.78
N GLU A 151 23.75 7.24 -0.97
CA GLU A 151 22.93 6.04 -0.83
C GLU A 151 23.04 5.47 0.59
N LEU A 152 22.03 4.68 0.97
CA LEU A 152 22.02 3.85 2.16
C LEU A 152 21.75 2.42 1.71
N GLY A 153 22.52 1.47 2.21
CA GLY A 153 22.34 0.05 1.88
C GLY A 153 21.12 -0.57 2.57
N PRO A 154 20.59 -1.67 2.02
CA PRO A 154 19.38 -2.32 2.53
C PRO A 154 19.59 -3.00 3.89
N GLY A 155 20.84 -3.25 4.30
CA GLY A 155 21.19 -3.91 5.55
C GLY A 155 20.98 -3.10 6.83
N LEU A 156 20.62 -1.81 6.77
CA LEU A 156 20.51 -0.95 7.96
C LEU A 156 19.47 -1.46 8.96
N ALA A 157 18.32 -1.95 8.48
CA ALA A 157 17.27 -2.53 9.33
C ALA A 157 17.76 -3.75 10.13
N ARG A 158 18.64 -4.56 9.51
CA ARG A 158 19.25 -5.74 10.15
C ARG A 158 20.34 -5.34 11.13
N ALA A 159 21.14 -4.33 10.78
CA ALA A 159 22.22 -3.84 11.64
C ALA A 159 21.69 -3.18 12.92
N ALA A 160 20.57 -2.45 12.84
CA ALA A 160 19.95 -1.71 13.93
C ALA A 160 18.43 -1.97 14.03
N PRO A 161 18.00 -3.17 14.50
CA PRO A 161 16.58 -3.56 14.49
C PRO A 161 15.72 -2.79 15.51
N GLN A 162 16.33 -2.15 16.52
CA GLN A 162 15.65 -1.39 17.58
C GLN A 162 15.55 0.11 17.28
N LEU A 163 15.87 0.54 16.05
CA LEU A 163 15.94 1.94 15.68
C LEU A 163 14.55 2.60 15.72
N GLN A 164 14.48 3.76 16.38
CA GLN A 164 13.26 4.55 16.60
C GLN A 164 13.33 5.89 15.87
N ASP A 165 14.51 6.49 15.82
CA ASP A 165 14.77 7.78 15.18
C ASP A 165 15.89 7.64 14.15
N LEU A 166 15.59 7.97 12.90
CA LEU A 166 16.54 8.00 11.80
C LEU A 166 16.55 9.40 11.18
N LEU A 167 17.63 10.14 11.39
CA LEU A 167 17.79 11.51 10.92
C LEU A 167 18.84 11.55 9.79
N LEU A 168 18.41 11.92 8.60
CA LEU A 168 19.16 11.88 7.35
C LEU A 168 19.12 13.23 6.61
N SER A 169 18.59 14.28 7.23
CA SER A 169 18.35 15.57 6.57
C SER A 169 19.64 16.24 6.10
N GLY A 170 19.64 16.94 4.96
CA GLY A 170 20.83 17.60 4.44
C GLY A 170 21.90 16.63 3.93
N ASN A 171 21.50 15.64 3.14
CA ASN A 171 22.39 14.69 2.45
C ASN A 171 22.15 14.79 0.92
N ARG A 172 22.66 13.82 0.15
CA ARG A 172 22.48 13.74 -1.31
C ARG A 172 21.79 12.43 -1.71
N LEU A 173 20.87 11.95 -0.86
CA LEU A 173 20.18 10.69 -1.08
C LEU A 173 19.19 10.85 -2.24
N ARG A 174 19.34 10.03 -3.29
CA ARG A 174 18.40 9.99 -4.43
C ARG A 174 17.19 9.08 -4.21
N ALA A 175 17.34 8.15 -3.29
CA ALA A 175 16.29 7.28 -2.80
C ALA A 175 16.43 7.17 -1.29
N LEU A 176 15.30 7.12 -0.60
CA LEU A 176 15.29 6.56 0.75
C LEU A 176 15.63 5.06 0.62
N PRO A 177 16.28 4.45 1.63
CA PRO A 177 16.86 3.12 1.48
C PRO A 177 15.85 2.15 0.86
N GLY A 178 16.19 1.60 -0.31
CA GLY A 178 15.36 0.68 -1.10
C GLY A 178 15.10 -0.67 -0.43
N GLY A 179 15.49 -0.81 0.84
CA GLY A 179 15.24 -1.94 1.74
C GLY A 179 14.65 -1.54 3.09
N LEU A 180 14.09 -0.32 3.25
CA LEU A 180 13.18 -0.05 4.37
C LEU A 180 11.94 -0.96 4.29
N LEU A 181 11.56 -1.32 3.07
CA LEU A 181 10.63 -2.39 2.71
C LEU A 181 11.08 -3.03 1.38
N PRO A 182 10.93 -4.35 1.21
CA PRO A 182 11.67 -5.09 0.19
C PRO A 182 11.13 -4.91 -1.24
N PRO A 183 12.00 -4.81 -2.26
CA PRO A 183 11.61 -4.86 -3.65
C PRO A 183 11.51 -6.33 -4.08
N GLY A 184 10.34 -6.94 -3.91
CA GLY A 184 10.05 -8.26 -4.49
C GLY A 184 10.78 -9.45 -3.82
N ALA A 185 10.01 -10.49 -3.49
CA ALA A 185 10.45 -11.87 -3.28
C ALA A 185 11.79 -12.09 -2.53
N GLY A 186 11.74 -12.11 -1.19
CA GLY A 186 12.71 -12.83 -0.36
C GLY A 186 13.50 -11.98 0.64
N ALA A 187 13.21 -12.18 1.93
CA ALA A 187 14.07 -11.94 3.10
C ALA A 187 14.86 -10.60 3.17
N GLY A 188 14.30 -9.58 3.83
CA GLY A 188 15.04 -8.39 4.26
C GLY A 188 14.23 -7.53 5.23
N GLY A 189 14.76 -7.30 6.43
CA GLY A 189 14.02 -6.88 7.63
C GLY A 189 13.30 -5.53 7.53
N THR A 190 12.10 -5.48 8.10
CA THR A 190 11.37 -4.24 8.33
C THR A 190 11.98 -3.50 9.52
N PHE A 191 11.75 -2.19 9.64
CA PHE A 191 12.01 -1.47 10.89
C PHE A 191 10.77 -1.53 11.78
N PRO A 192 10.69 -2.44 12.77
CA PRO A 192 9.47 -2.64 13.55
C PRO A 192 9.15 -1.46 14.48
N LEU A 193 10.15 -0.68 14.85
CA LEU A 193 10.05 0.34 15.91
C LEU A 193 10.32 1.77 15.41
N LEU A 194 10.61 1.96 14.12
CA LEU A 194 10.92 3.28 13.58
C LEU A 194 9.70 4.19 13.69
N SER A 195 9.86 5.29 14.41
CA SER A 195 8.80 6.21 14.76
C SER A 195 9.00 7.60 14.16
N ARG A 196 10.25 7.99 13.92
CA ARG A 196 10.63 9.27 13.30
C ARG A 196 11.62 9.02 12.18
N LEU A 197 11.27 9.47 10.98
CA LEU A 197 12.15 9.48 9.81
C LEU A 197 12.25 10.90 9.28
N GLU A 198 13.44 11.48 9.36
CA GLU A 198 13.73 12.80 8.79
C GLU A 198 14.72 12.65 7.64
N ALA A 199 14.34 13.09 6.46
CA ALA A 199 15.15 13.07 5.26
C ALA A 199 14.89 14.33 4.43
N ALA A 200 14.69 15.47 5.10
CA ALA A 200 14.54 16.76 4.44
C ALA A 200 15.84 17.18 3.73
N ASP A 201 15.77 18.07 2.75
CA ASP A 201 16.94 18.62 2.05
C ASP A 201 17.84 17.51 1.48
N ASN A 202 17.24 16.63 0.70
CA ASN A 202 17.90 15.54 -0.01
C ASN A 202 17.55 15.59 -1.51
N GLU A 203 17.98 14.60 -2.28
CA GLU A 203 17.72 14.50 -3.72
C GLU A 203 16.68 13.41 -4.04
N VAL A 204 15.79 13.07 -3.10
CA VAL A 204 14.90 11.89 -3.23
C VAL A 204 13.89 12.12 -4.34
N GLU A 205 13.90 11.24 -5.35
CA GLU A 205 13.03 11.36 -6.53
C GLU A 205 11.67 10.67 -6.35
N GLU A 206 11.64 9.55 -5.62
CA GLU A 206 10.45 8.73 -5.44
C GLU A 206 10.32 8.19 -4.01
N LEU A 207 9.08 8.03 -3.56
CA LEU A 207 8.73 7.39 -2.29
C LEU A 207 7.97 6.09 -2.58
N GLY A 208 8.51 4.94 -2.19
CA GLY A 208 7.89 3.63 -2.41
C GLY A 208 6.55 3.48 -1.68
N ALA A 209 5.64 2.70 -2.26
CA ALA A 209 4.32 2.42 -1.66
C ALA A 209 4.43 1.68 -0.32
N ASP A 210 5.55 1.00 -0.13
CA ASP A 210 5.76 0.14 1.01
C ASP A 210 5.88 0.91 2.33
N ILE A 211 6.07 2.24 2.32
CA ILE A 211 6.13 3.06 3.55
C ILE A 211 4.97 2.80 4.53
N ALA A 212 3.83 2.33 4.01
CA ALA A 212 2.67 1.85 4.76
C ALA A 212 2.98 0.70 5.74
N ALA A 213 3.97 -0.15 5.45
CA ALA A 213 4.33 -1.30 6.27
C ALA A 213 5.35 -0.97 7.38
N LEU A 214 5.63 0.31 7.64
CA LEU A 214 6.26 0.77 8.87
C LEU A 214 5.20 0.91 9.98
N PRO A 215 5.09 -0.05 10.93
CA PRO A 215 3.95 -0.11 11.85
C PRO A 215 3.97 0.97 12.93
N ALA A 216 5.15 1.53 13.21
CA ALA A 216 5.38 2.48 14.30
C ALA A 216 5.59 3.92 13.85
N LEU A 217 5.61 4.20 12.54
CA LEU A 217 5.96 5.52 12.00
C LEU A 217 4.93 6.58 12.42
N LYS A 218 5.39 7.64 13.09
CA LYS A 218 4.58 8.75 13.59
C LYS A 218 4.89 10.06 12.88
N SER A 219 6.15 10.30 12.56
CA SER A 219 6.64 11.53 11.95
C SER A 219 7.51 11.21 10.74
N LEU A 220 7.17 11.81 9.60
CA LEU A 220 7.88 11.69 8.33
C LEU A 220 8.20 13.08 7.78
N ASP A 221 9.47 13.44 7.70
CA ASP A 221 9.89 14.65 7.00
C ASP A 221 10.68 14.30 5.74
N VAL A 222 10.13 14.67 4.58
CA VAL A 222 10.78 14.54 3.27
C VAL A 222 10.68 15.87 2.51
N ALA A 223 10.70 16.99 3.24
CA ALA A 223 10.66 18.32 2.63
C ALA A 223 11.91 18.60 1.78
N ASN A 224 11.79 19.53 0.83
CA ASN A 224 12.89 19.97 -0.04
C ASN A 224 13.61 18.80 -0.72
N ASN A 225 12.84 17.88 -1.29
CA ASN A 225 13.31 16.77 -2.12
C ASN A 225 12.83 16.96 -3.57
N GLN A 226 13.05 15.95 -4.42
CA GLN A 226 12.65 15.96 -5.82
C GLN A 226 11.42 15.09 -6.10
N LEU A 227 10.58 14.86 -5.08
CA LEU A 227 9.40 14.00 -5.20
C LEU A 227 8.39 14.60 -6.20
N ARG A 228 8.00 13.78 -7.18
CA ARG A 228 7.00 14.16 -8.20
C ARG A 228 5.59 13.72 -7.85
N GLU A 229 5.46 12.65 -7.08
CA GLU A 229 4.19 12.05 -6.67
C GLU A 229 4.32 11.52 -5.24
N LEU A 230 3.19 11.40 -4.54
CA LEU A 230 3.12 10.78 -3.22
C LEU A 230 2.28 9.50 -3.33
N PRO A 231 2.76 8.34 -2.86
CA PRO A 231 2.02 7.09 -2.97
C PRO A 231 0.75 7.14 -2.11
N ALA A 232 -0.35 6.62 -2.65
CA ALA A 232 -1.62 6.54 -1.91
C ALA A 232 -1.49 5.75 -0.59
N ALA A 233 -0.57 4.79 -0.56
CA ALA A 233 -0.25 3.95 0.59
C ALA A 233 0.24 4.73 1.82
N LEU A 234 0.74 5.97 1.67
CA LEU A 234 1.01 6.85 2.82
C LEU A 234 -0.22 7.06 3.70
N ALA A 235 -1.42 7.03 3.11
CA ALA A 235 -2.67 7.17 3.85
C ALA A 235 -3.05 5.92 4.66
N ASP A 236 -2.37 4.80 4.44
CA ASP A 236 -2.60 3.52 5.12
C ASP A 236 -1.61 3.29 6.27
N CYS A 237 -0.65 4.19 6.47
CA CYS A 237 0.24 4.17 7.64
C CYS A 237 -0.60 4.28 8.95
N PRO A 238 -0.54 3.30 9.86
CA PRO A 238 -1.49 3.20 10.98
C PRO A 238 -1.28 4.25 12.07
N ARG A 239 -0.07 4.83 12.18
CA ARG A 239 0.32 5.74 13.26
C ARG A 239 0.87 7.09 12.80
N LEU A 240 0.85 7.37 11.50
CA LEU A 240 1.41 8.60 10.94
C LEU A 240 0.56 9.81 11.35
N LYS A 241 1.15 10.74 12.10
CA LYS A 241 0.49 11.95 12.63
C LYS A 241 1.05 13.21 12.00
N GLU A 242 2.35 13.22 11.78
CA GLU A 242 3.11 14.36 11.26
C GLU A 242 3.77 13.94 9.96
N ALA A 243 3.58 14.75 8.92
CA ALA A 243 4.20 14.52 7.63
C ALA A 243 4.50 15.86 6.97
N ASN A 244 5.72 16.02 6.48
CA ASN A 244 6.16 17.22 5.80
C ASN A 244 6.67 16.87 4.40
N PHE A 245 5.98 17.37 3.38
CA PHE A 245 6.29 17.14 1.96
C PHE A 245 6.59 18.45 1.24
N ARG A 246 6.78 19.57 1.96
CA ARG A 246 6.93 20.90 1.35
C ARG A 246 8.19 20.99 0.50
N GLY A 247 8.23 21.90 -0.46
CA GLY A 247 9.41 22.10 -1.31
C GLY A 247 9.72 20.94 -2.26
N ASN A 248 8.74 20.06 -2.53
CA ASN A 248 8.83 19.02 -3.56
C ASN A 248 8.14 19.46 -4.87
N GLN A 249 8.52 18.83 -5.98
CA GLN A 249 8.02 19.16 -7.32
C GLN A 249 6.80 18.32 -7.72
N LEU A 250 5.75 18.35 -6.90
CA LEU A 250 4.57 17.51 -7.09
C LEU A 250 3.82 17.84 -8.39
N LYS A 251 3.53 16.82 -9.22
CA LYS A 251 2.78 16.96 -10.47
C LYS A 251 1.36 17.48 -10.25
N ASP A 252 0.73 17.05 -9.15
CA ASP A 252 -0.59 17.50 -8.77
C ASP A 252 -0.52 18.87 -8.06
N LYS A 253 -0.87 19.93 -8.80
CA LYS A 253 -0.87 21.31 -8.29
C LYS A 253 -1.86 21.55 -7.15
N ARG A 254 -2.91 20.73 -7.04
CA ARG A 254 -3.83 20.81 -5.89
C ARG A 254 -3.18 20.19 -4.67
N LEU A 255 -2.57 19.02 -4.81
CA LEU A 255 -1.82 18.37 -3.74
C LEU A 255 -0.65 19.25 -3.26
N GLU A 256 0.09 19.87 -4.19
CA GLU A 256 1.18 20.82 -3.89
C GLU A 256 0.68 22.00 -3.03
N LYS A 257 -0.46 22.60 -3.37
CA LYS A 257 -1.08 23.65 -2.54
C LYS A 257 -1.51 23.13 -1.17
N MET A 258 -2.05 21.92 -1.09
CA MET A 258 -2.47 21.30 0.17
C MET A 258 -1.29 21.02 1.09
N VAL A 259 -0.17 20.54 0.55
CA VAL A 259 1.06 20.28 1.32
C VAL A 259 1.60 21.57 1.97
N ASN A 260 1.43 22.72 1.32
CA ASN A 260 1.90 23.99 1.87
C ASN A 260 0.96 24.60 2.92
N GLY A 261 -0.35 24.33 2.86
CA GLY A 261 -1.34 25.05 3.69
C GLY A 261 -2.31 24.21 4.51
N CYS A 262 -2.37 22.89 4.34
CA CYS A 262 -3.34 22.02 5.01
C CYS A 262 -2.68 21.10 6.05
N GLN A 263 -3.50 20.62 6.98
CA GLN A 263 -3.07 19.60 7.94
C GLN A 263 -2.81 18.25 7.25
N VAL A 264 -1.88 17.47 7.82
CA VAL A 264 -1.50 16.13 7.34
C VAL A 264 -2.71 15.23 7.09
N LYS A 265 -3.69 15.22 8.00
CA LYS A 265 -4.92 14.43 7.86
C LYS A 265 -5.66 14.71 6.54
N ALA A 266 -5.76 15.97 6.13
CA ALA A 266 -6.42 16.34 4.88
C ALA A 266 -5.62 15.89 3.65
N ILE A 267 -4.29 15.91 3.73
CA ILE A 267 -3.40 15.40 2.68
C ILE A 267 -3.56 13.89 2.55
N LEU A 268 -3.56 13.15 3.67
CA LEU A 268 -3.76 11.70 3.67
C LEU A 268 -5.16 11.30 3.18
N GLU A 269 -6.22 12.02 3.55
CA GLU A 269 -7.57 11.79 3.02
C GLU A 269 -7.66 12.06 1.50
N TYR A 270 -6.93 13.08 1.02
CA TYR A 270 -6.85 13.38 -0.42
C TYR A 270 -6.16 12.25 -1.20
N LEU A 271 -5.07 11.71 -0.65
CA LEU A 271 -4.34 10.56 -1.21
C LEU A 271 -5.21 9.30 -1.19
N ARG A 272 -5.91 9.03 -0.08
CA ARG A 272 -6.84 7.89 0.06
C ARG A 272 -7.99 7.94 -0.96
N ALA A 273 -8.44 9.14 -1.31
CA ALA A 273 -9.50 9.34 -2.29
C ALA A 273 -9.00 9.33 -3.75
N GLY A 274 -7.70 9.13 -4.01
CA GLY A 274 -7.12 9.09 -5.35
C GLY A 274 -7.11 10.44 -6.08
N GLY A 275 -7.13 11.55 -5.34
CA GLY A 275 -7.17 12.90 -5.87
C GLY A 275 -8.55 13.35 -6.37
N ARG A 276 -9.08 14.45 -5.82
CA ARG A 276 -10.33 15.07 -6.26
C ARG A 276 -10.02 16.32 -7.09
N GLY A 277 -9.84 16.24 -8.40
CA GLY A 277 -9.64 17.43 -9.22
C GLY A 277 -9.55 17.12 -10.72
N LYS A 278 -10.49 17.67 -11.50
CA LYS A 278 -10.47 17.60 -12.97
C LYS A 278 -9.19 18.27 -13.51
N GLY A 279 -8.37 17.47 -14.17
CA GLY A 279 -7.14 17.90 -14.84
C GLY A 279 -6.47 16.73 -15.59
N LYS A 280 -7.27 15.88 -16.26
CA LYS A 280 -6.76 15.03 -17.34
C LYS A 280 -6.41 15.96 -18.51
N GLY A 281 -5.14 16.28 -18.64
CA GLY A 281 -4.67 17.05 -19.78
C GLY A 281 -3.27 17.53 -19.52
N GLU A 282 -2.28 16.64 -19.65
CA GLU A 282 -1.01 16.89 -20.36
C GLU A 282 0.08 15.90 -19.93
N ASN A 283 0.24 15.58 -18.64
CA ASN A 283 1.27 14.60 -18.22
C ASN A 283 0.93 13.13 -18.54
N THR A 284 -0.36 12.80 -18.73
CA THR A 284 -0.76 11.50 -19.30
C THR A 284 -0.51 11.41 -20.81
N ARG A 285 -0.17 12.51 -21.49
CA ARG A 285 0.05 12.56 -22.93
C ARG A 285 1.51 12.34 -23.31
N GLU A 286 2.45 12.66 -22.41
CA GLU A 286 3.89 12.50 -22.65
C GLU A 286 4.40 11.12 -22.20
N GLU A 287 3.90 10.56 -21.08
CA GLU A 287 4.06 9.14 -20.77
C GLU A 287 3.35 8.25 -21.79
N ALA A 288 2.19 8.67 -22.32
CA ALA A 288 1.54 7.97 -23.42
C ALA A 288 2.27 8.15 -24.77
N ARG A 289 3.13 9.17 -24.95
CA ARG A 289 3.97 9.36 -26.15
C ARG A 289 5.30 8.59 -26.06
N LYS A 290 5.90 8.50 -24.87
CA LYS A 290 7.10 7.68 -24.62
C LYS A 290 6.77 6.19 -24.59
N LYS A 291 5.67 5.79 -23.94
CA LYS A 291 5.08 4.45 -24.11
C LYS A 291 4.62 4.20 -25.54
N LYS A 292 4.16 5.21 -26.31
CA LYS A 292 3.90 5.04 -27.76
C LYS A 292 5.18 4.78 -28.55
N ARG A 293 6.30 5.45 -28.26
CA ARG A 293 7.58 5.26 -28.98
C ARG A 293 8.23 3.93 -28.65
N GLU A 294 8.16 3.47 -27.39
CA GLU A 294 8.63 2.13 -26.99
C GLU A 294 7.69 1.02 -27.52
N LYS A 295 6.37 1.28 -27.58
CA LYS A 295 5.37 0.39 -28.20
C LYS A 295 5.40 0.41 -29.73
N GLN A 296 6.13 1.34 -30.34
CA GLN A 296 6.32 1.41 -31.80
C GLN A 296 7.68 0.83 -32.25
N GLN A 297 8.65 0.66 -31.34
CA GLN A 297 9.87 -0.13 -31.55
C GLN A 297 9.73 -1.60 -31.12
N LYS A 298 8.81 -1.95 -30.21
CA LYS A 298 8.37 -3.34 -29.98
C LYS A 298 7.25 -3.79 -30.93
N LYS A 299 6.94 -3.00 -31.96
CA LYS A 299 6.00 -3.33 -33.03
C LYS A 299 6.69 -4.06 -34.20
N ASP A 300 7.66 -4.91 -33.85
CA ASP A 300 8.21 -5.98 -34.70
C ASP A 300 8.35 -7.31 -33.93
N GLY A 301 7.63 -7.46 -32.81
CA GLY A 301 7.51 -8.72 -32.09
C GLY A 301 6.24 -8.73 -31.24
N GLY A 302 5.12 -9.15 -31.84
CA GLY A 302 3.82 -9.27 -31.17
C GLY A 302 3.77 -10.52 -30.28
N ASP A 303 3.13 -10.40 -29.12
CA ASP A 303 2.35 -11.48 -28.46
C ASP A 303 1.74 -11.05 -27.10
N GLY A 304 2.30 -10.09 -26.36
CA GLY A 304 1.97 -9.95 -24.92
C GLY A 304 0.71 -9.17 -24.48
N GLU A 305 0.08 -8.34 -25.32
CA GLU A 305 -1.08 -7.51 -24.89
C GLU A 305 -2.44 -8.03 -25.38
N GLN A 306 -2.45 -9.02 -26.26
CA GLN A 306 -3.64 -9.83 -26.51
C GLN A 306 -3.87 -10.78 -25.33
N ASP A 307 -2.81 -11.24 -24.67
CA ASP A 307 -2.89 -12.23 -23.59
C ASP A 307 -3.63 -11.76 -22.33
N GLU A 308 -3.53 -10.52 -21.86
CA GLU A 308 -4.22 -10.09 -20.62
C GLU A 308 -5.73 -9.83 -20.81
N LEU A 309 -6.13 -9.40 -22.01
CA LEU A 309 -7.54 -9.23 -22.38
C LEU A 309 -8.15 -10.56 -22.86
N GLU A 310 -7.36 -11.44 -23.50
CA GLU A 310 -7.75 -12.83 -23.75
C GLU A 310 -7.81 -13.66 -22.45
N GLU A 311 -6.98 -13.39 -21.44
CA GLU A 311 -7.03 -14.03 -20.11
C GLU A 311 -8.27 -13.60 -19.31
N ALA A 312 -8.69 -12.33 -19.42
CA ALA A 312 -9.94 -11.86 -18.83
C ALA A 312 -11.19 -12.46 -19.52
N SER A 313 -11.06 -12.81 -20.80
CA SER A 313 -12.04 -13.55 -21.59
C SER A 313 -11.94 -15.07 -21.45
N LYS A 314 -10.80 -15.60 -20.97
CA LYS A 314 -10.59 -17.02 -20.64
C LYS A 314 -11.05 -17.28 -19.20
N LEU A 315 -12.38 -17.38 -19.07
CA LEU A 315 -13.12 -18.27 -18.17
C LEU A 315 -13.05 -18.02 -16.65
N LEU A 316 -14.20 -17.65 -16.08
CA LEU A 316 -14.54 -17.97 -14.67
C LEU A 316 -15.66 -19.00 -14.53
N VAL A 317 -16.22 -19.50 -15.64
CA VAL A 317 -17.04 -20.71 -15.65
C VAL A 317 -16.64 -21.54 -16.89
N LYS A 318 -15.62 -22.38 -16.78
CA LYS A 318 -15.37 -23.38 -17.83
C LYS A 318 -16.37 -24.51 -17.61
N VAL A 319 -17.44 -24.52 -18.40
CA VAL A 319 -18.37 -25.65 -18.40
C VAL A 319 -17.62 -26.87 -18.91
N LEU A 320 -17.18 -27.72 -17.98
CA LEU A 320 -16.39 -28.91 -18.28
C LEU A 320 -17.24 -30.02 -18.92
N HIS A 321 -18.54 -30.03 -18.60
CA HIS A 321 -19.48 -31.06 -19.04
C HIS A 321 -20.90 -30.49 -19.04
N ILE A 322 -21.67 -30.79 -20.09
CA ILE A 322 -23.10 -30.53 -20.17
C ILE A 322 -23.79 -31.89 -20.05
N SER A 323 -24.56 -32.09 -18.98
CA SER A 323 -25.36 -33.30 -18.76
C SER A 323 -26.83 -32.96 -18.70
N ASP A 324 -27.67 -33.75 -19.36
CA ASP A 324 -29.10 -33.76 -19.06
C ASP A 324 -29.29 -34.31 -17.64
N ASN A 325 -29.84 -33.48 -16.75
CA ASN A 325 -30.00 -33.84 -15.35
C ASN A 325 -31.14 -34.88 -15.20
N PRO A 326 -30.89 -36.07 -14.65
CA PRO A 326 -31.92 -37.10 -14.48
C PRO A 326 -33.04 -36.71 -13.49
N ALA A 327 -32.80 -35.71 -12.62
CA ALA A 327 -33.80 -35.10 -11.75
C ALA A 327 -33.74 -33.57 -11.87
N PRO A 328 -34.32 -32.98 -12.94
CA PRO A 328 -34.20 -31.56 -13.22
C PRO A 328 -34.89 -30.73 -12.13
N LEU A 329 -34.27 -29.62 -11.74
CA LEU A 329 -34.93 -28.59 -10.95
C LEU A 329 -36.01 -27.95 -11.83
N VAL A 330 -37.28 -28.18 -11.52
CA VAL A 330 -38.40 -27.69 -12.32
C VAL A 330 -38.81 -26.30 -11.84
N VAL A 331 -38.84 -25.35 -12.77
CA VAL A 331 -39.44 -24.02 -12.58
C VAL A 331 -40.77 -23.99 -13.31
N LYS A 332 -41.87 -23.85 -12.57
CA LYS A 332 -43.22 -23.72 -13.13
C LYS A 332 -43.52 -22.24 -13.35
N THR A 333 -43.96 -21.87 -14.55
CA THR A 333 -44.35 -20.49 -14.87
C THR A 333 -45.85 -20.31 -14.72
N SER A 334 -46.29 -19.27 -14.01
CA SER A 334 -47.71 -18.93 -13.92
C SER A 334 -48.17 -18.13 -15.15
N PRO A 335 -49.45 -18.25 -15.56
CA PRO A 335 -49.98 -17.51 -16.71
C PRO A 335 -49.88 -15.98 -16.57
N GLY A 336 -49.98 -15.44 -15.35
CA GLY A 336 -49.95 -14.00 -15.09
C GLY A 336 -48.60 -13.32 -15.38
N THR A 337 -47.52 -14.10 -15.48
CA THR A 337 -46.20 -13.58 -15.88
C THR A 337 -46.20 -13.00 -17.30
N LYS A 338 -47.12 -13.44 -18.16
CA LYS A 338 -47.22 -13.00 -19.56
C LYS A 338 -47.42 -11.49 -19.72
N ASP A 339 -48.17 -10.88 -18.82
CA ASP A 339 -48.55 -9.47 -18.91
C ASP A 339 -47.50 -8.53 -18.30
N VAL A 340 -46.52 -9.10 -17.57
CA VAL A 340 -45.55 -8.33 -16.80
C VAL A 340 -44.12 -8.55 -17.28
N ARG A 341 -43.68 -9.81 -17.34
CA ARG A 341 -42.32 -10.22 -17.72
C ARG A 341 -42.33 -11.71 -18.13
N PRO A 342 -42.73 -12.05 -19.37
CA PRO A 342 -43.07 -13.42 -19.80
C PRO A 342 -41.92 -14.44 -19.82
N PHE A 343 -40.68 -14.01 -19.99
CA PHE A 343 -39.60 -14.94 -20.35
C PHE A 343 -38.65 -15.17 -19.19
N ILE A 344 -38.37 -16.44 -18.91
CA ILE A 344 -37.36 -16.89 -17.95
C ILE A 344 -36.56 -18.05 -18.54
N VAL A 345 -35.24 -18.00 -18.37
CA VAL A 345 -34.30 -19.09 -18.68
C VAL A 345 -33.48 -19.37 -17.43
N CYS A 346 -33.35 -20.65 -17.06
CA CYS A 346 -32.63 -21.05 -15.87
C CYS A 346 -31.54 -22.06 -16.19
N CYS A 347 -30.45 -22.01 -15.42
CA CYS A 347 -29.33 -22.94 -15.52
C CYS A 347 -28.83 -23.30 -14.12
N VAL A 348 -28.28 -24.50 -13.95
CA VAL A 348 -27.56 -24.90 -12.74
C VAL A 348 -26.10 -25.11 -13.09
N LEU A 349 -25.22 -24.38 -12.42
CA LEU A 349 -23.78 -24.60 -12.48
C LEU A 349 -23.33 -25.33 -11.24
N LYS A 350 -22.73 -26.52 -11.41
CA LYS A 350 -22.19 -27.31 -10.30
C LYS A 350 -20.67 -27.20 -10.21
N GLY A 351 -20.13 -27.28 -9.00
CA GLY A 351 -18.69 -27.33 -8.77
C GLY A 351 -17.93 -26.02 -9.05
N VAL A 352 -18.60 -24.88 -8.94
CA VAL A 352 -17.99 -23.55 -9.04
C VAL A 352 -17.07 -23.31 -7.83
N ASN A 353 -15.88 -22.77 -8.06
CA ASN A 353 -14.92 -22.47 -7.00
C ASN A 353 -14.75 -20.95 -6.81
N LEU A 354 -15.44 -20.38 -5.82
CA LEU A 354 -15.42 -18.94 -5.52
C LEU A 354 -14.45 -18.55 -4.38
N GLN A 355 -13.69 -19.52 -3.83
CA GLN A 355 -12.78 -19.31 -2.69
C GLN A 355 -11.46 -18.58 -3.02
N PRO A 356 -10.74 -18.89 -4.12
CA PRO A 356 -9.39 -18.36 -4.34
C PRO A 356 -9.35 -16.84 -4.51
N GLY A 357 -8.54 -16.18 -3.68
CA GLY A 357 -8.26 -14.73 -3.79
C GLY A 357 -9.53 -13.88 -3.86
N ASN A 358 -9.70 -13.22 -5.02
CA ASN A 358 -10.80 -12.31 -5.31
C ASN A 358 -11.87 -12.89 -6.26
N ALA A 359 -11.96 -14.23 -6.41
CA ALA A 359 -12.85 -14.89 -7.36
C ALA A 359 -14.33 -14.47 -7.25
N LEU A 360 -14.92 -14.52 -6.04
CA LEU A 360 -16.30 -14.04 -5.82
C LEU A 360 -16.51 -12.58 -6.26
N LYS A 361 -15.55 -11.70 -5.97
CA LYS A 361 -15.62 -10.29 -6.36
C LYS A 361 -15.55 -10.13 -7.88
N ARG A 362 -14.68 -10.90 -8.55
CA ARG A 362 -14.59 -10.93 -10.02
C ARG A 362 -15.91 -11.40 -10.65
N PHE A 363 -16.50 -12.47 -10.12
CA PHE A 363 -17.80 -12.98 -10.56
C PHE A 363 -18.92 -11.94 -10.44
N LEU A 364 -19.04 -11.28 -9.29
CA LEU A 364 -20.03 -10.21 -9.08
C LEU A 364 -19.78 -8.99 -9.97
N THR A 365 -18.51 -8.67 -10.24
CA THR A 365 -18.14 -7.57 -11.15
C THR A 365 -18.52 -7.89 -12.59
N LEU A 366 -18.30 -9.14 -13.04
CA LEU A 366 -18.72 -9.60 -14.36
C LEU A 366 -20.23 -9.51 -14.52
N GLN A 367 -21.00 -10.01 -13.55
CA GLN A 367 -22.45 -9.90 -13.55
C GLN A 367 -22.92 -8.43 -13.63
N THR A 368 -22.24 -7.53 -12.91
CA THR A 368 -22.55 -6.09 -12.97
C THR A 368 -22.27 -5.51 -14.35
N LYS A 369 -21.16 -5.91 -14.99
CA LYS A 369 -20.81 -5.47 -16.35
C LYS A 369 -21.79 -5.99 -17.39
N LEU A 370 -22.17 -7.27 -17.34
CA LEU A 370 -23.20 -7.84 -18.21
C LEU A 370 -24.55 -7.12 -18.05
N HIS A 371 -24.89 -6.73 -16.81
CA HIS A 371 -26.07 -5.91 -16.57
C HIS A 371 -26.00 -4.52 -17.21
N GLU A 372 -24.83 -3.88 -17.23
CA GLU A 372 -24.64 -2.56 -17.83
C GLU A 372 -24.63 -2.60 -19.36
N ASP A 373 -24.00 -3.63 -19.93
CA ASP A 373 -23.76 -3.77 -21.37
C ASP A 373 -24.94 -4.48 -22.07
N ILE A 374 -24.99 -5.82 -22.00
CA ILE A 374 -25.91 -6.64 -22.80
C ILE A 374 -27.35 -6.55 -22.29
N CYS A 375 -27.55 -6.41 -20.98
CA CYS A 375 -28.89 -6.29 -20.40
C CYS A 375 -29.44 -4.85 -20.43
N GLU A 376 -28.74 -3.92 -21.09
CA GLU A 376 -29.09 -2.49 -21.16
C GLU A 376 -29.47 -1.87 -19.81
N LYS A 377 -28.58 -2.00 -18.82
CA LYS A 377 -28.80 -1.53 -17.43
C LYS A 377 -30.05 -2.13 -16.79
N ARG A 378 -30.22 -3.44 -17.00
CA ARG A 378 -31.34 -4.29 -16.54
C ARG A 378 -32.70 -3.97 -17.16
N THR A 379 -32.75 -3.16 -18.19
CA THR A 379 -34.03 -2.80 -18.80
C THR A 379 -34.55 -3.90 -19.72
N VAL A 380 -33.66 -4.56 -20.45
CA VAL A 380 -34.01 -5.59 -21.43
C VAL A 380 -33.99 -6.99 -20.81
N ALA A 381 -32.99 -7.28 -19.98
CA ALA A 381 -32.84 -8.57 -19.31
C ALA A 381 -32.36 -8.40 -17.86
N THR A 382 -32.56 -9.38 -17.00
CA THR A 382 -32.05 -9.36 -15.63
C THR A 382 -31.46 -10.70 -15.29
N ILE A 383 -30.21 -10.69 -14.85
CA ILE A 383 -29.46 -11.86 -14.40
C ILE A 383 -29.57 -11.93 -12.87
N ALA A 384 -29.94 -13.09 -12.37
CA ALA A 384 -29.94 -13.36 -10.95
C ALA A 384 -29.19 -14.67 -10.66
N THR A 385 -28.38 -14.63 -9.61
CA THR A 385 -27.52 -15.74 -9.16
C THR A 385 -27.89 -16.10 -7.73
N HIS A 386 -28.07 -17.37 -7.48
CA HIS A 386 -28.50 -17.91 -6.20
C HIS A 386 -27.62 -19.08 -5.78
N ASP A 387 -27.40 -19.23 -4.47
CA ASP A 387 -26.84 -20.45 -3.91
C ASP A 387 -27.88 -21.58 -4.01
N LEU A 388 -27.57 -22.62 -4.78
CA LEU A 388 -28.49 -23.72 -5.03
C LEU A 388 -28.85 -24.47 -3.75
N GLN A 389 -27.94 -24.55 -2.77
CA GLN A 389 -28.17 -25.31 -1.53
C GLN A 389 -29.21 -24.65 -0.63
N LEU A 390 -29.44 -23.34 -0.81
CA LEU A 390 -30.38 -22.56 -0.04
C LEU A 390 -31.79 -22.54 -0.66
N ILE A 391 -31.96 -23.08 -1.87
CA ILE A 391 -33.24 -23.10 -2.59
C ILE A 391 -34.04 -24.37 -2.26
N LYS A 392 -35.36 -24.23 -2.14
CA LYS A 392 -36.31 -25.33 -1.96
C LYS A 392 -37.15 -25.56 -3.23
N ALA A 393 -37.00 -26.73 -3.85
CA ALA A 393 -37.76 -27.13 -5.03
C ALA A 393 -39.16 -27.69 -4.65
N PRO A 394 -40.18 -27.58 -5.53
CA PRO A 394 -40.17 -26.96 -6.85
C PRO A 394 -40.22 -25.43 -6.80
N LEU A 395 -39.71 -24.79 -7.85
CA LEU A 395 -39.74 -23.33 -7.99
C LEU A 395 -40.94 -22.90 -8.82
N THR A 396 -41.51 -21.75 -8.50
CA THR A 396 -42.61 -21.14 -9.26
C THR A 396 -42.24 -19.71 -9.65
N TYR A 397 -42.17 -19.44 -10.95
CA TYR A 397 -42.07 -18.09 -11.49
C TYR A 397 -43.49 -17.54 -11.64
N ASP A 398 -43.84 -16.60 -10.78
CA ASP A 398 -45.20 -16.12 -10.59
C ASP A 398 -45.27 -14.60 -10.61
N VAL A 399 -46.47 -14.05 -10.48
CA VAL A 399 -46.73 -12.64 -10.23
C VAL A 399 -47.56 -12.50 -8.96
N GLN A 400 -47.24 -11.50 -8.14
CA GLN A 400 -48.00 -11.20 -6.92
C GLN A 400 -48.36 -9.72 -6.84
N PRO A 401 -49.47 -9.36 -6.19
CA PRO A 401 -49.79 -7.97 -5.90
C PRO A 401 -48.65 -7.30 -5.08
N PRO A 402 -48.22 -6.08 -5.43
CA PRO A 402 -47.12 -5.37 -4.76
C PRO A 402 -47.30 -5.17 -3.26
N GLU A 403 -48.55 -5.18 -2.79
CA GLU A 403 -48.95 -4.95 -1.38
C GLU A 403 -48.87 -6.21 -0.52
N GLU A 404 -48.87 -7.38 -1.15
CA GLU A 404 -48.83 -8.70 -0.53
C GLU A 404 -47.45 -9.33 -0.64
N MET A 405 -46.75 -9.09 -1.75
CA MET A 405 -45.40 -9.62 -1.98
C MET A 405 -44.42 -9.08 -0.93
N LYS A 406 -43.82 -10.00 -0.17
CA LYS A 406 -42.74 -9.70 0.78
C LYS A 406 -41.43 -10.34 0.31
N ILE A 407 -40.34 -9.60 0.45
CA ILE A 407 -38.99 -10.08 0.17
C ILE A 407 -38.03 -9.55 1.23
N THR A 408 -36.98 -10.31 1.51
CA THR A 408 -35.82 -9.86 2.30
C THR A 408 -34.69 -9.52 1.34
N PRO A 409 -34.57 -8.28 0.83
CA PRO A 409 -33.59 -7.94 -0.18
C PRO A 409 -32.17 -7.95 0.39
N LEU A 410 -31.19 -8.17 -0.49
CA LEU A 410 -29.78 -8.21 -0.12
C LEU A 410 -29.37 -7.00 0.74
N GLY A 411 -28.85 -7.27 1.94
CA GLY A 411 -28.38 -6.25 2.89
C GLY A 411 -29.47 -5.42 3.59
N ARG A 412 -30.74 -5.82 3.51
CA ARG A 412 -31.89 -5.11 4.11
C ARG A 412 -32.80 -6.07 4.89
N LYS A 413 -33.73 -5.52 5.69
CA LYS A 413 -34.76 -6.30 6.40
C LYS A 413 -35.92 -6.66 5.46
N GLU A 414 -36.72 -7.64 5.87
CA GLU A 414 -37.95 -8.00 5.16
C GLU A 414 -38.86 -6.78 4.97
N ILE A 415 -39.33 -6.59 3.74
CA ILE A 415 -40.11 -5.44 3.32
C ILE A 415 -41.09 -5.86 2.22
N LYS A 416 -42.20 -5.13 2.09
CA LYS A 416 -43.12 -5.30 0.97
C LYS A 416 -42.52 -4.77 -0.33
N ALA A 417 -42.85 -5.40 -1.46
CA ALA A 417 -42.28 -5.05 -2.76
C ALA A 417 -42.59 -3.59 -3.17
N LYS A 418 -43.82 -3.12 -2.90
CA LYS A 418 -44.23 -1.72 -3.13
C LYS A 418 -43.35 -0.71 -2.36
N ASP A 419 -43.11 -0.98 -1.08
CA ASP A 419 -42.31 -0.10 -0.22
C ASP A 419 -40.84 -0.11 -0.62
N LEU A 420 -40.31 -1.28 -0.98
CA LEU A 420 -38.94 -1.42 -1.49
C LEU A 420 -38.74 -0.62 -2.77
N LEU A 421 -39.64 -0.75 -3.75
CA LEU A 421 -39.53 -0.02 -5.01
C LEU A 421 -39.55 1.49 -4.77
N ARG A 422 -40.48 1.97 -3.94
CA ARG A 422 -40.57 3.38 -3.56
C ARG A 422 -39.30 3.89 -2.89
N GLN A 423 -38.71 3.14 -1.96
CA GLN A 423 -37.45 3.52 -1.31
C GLN A 423 -36.31 3.62 -2.32
N LEU A 424 -36.16 2.63 -3.21
CA LEU A 424 -35.12 2.63 -4.22
C LEU A 424 -35.28 3.79 -5.22
N GLN A 425 -36.51 4.13 -5.60
CA GLN A 425 -36.80 5.29 -6.44
C GLN A 425 -36.42 6.61 -5.75
N LEU A 426 -36.75 6.79 -4.46
CA LEU A 426 -36.36 7.97 -3.68
C LEU A 426 -34.84 8.08 -3.53
N GLU A 427 -34.16 6.99 -3.21
CA GLU A 427 -32.68 6.93 -3.13
C GLU A 427 -32.04 7.33 -4.48
N ALA A 428 -32.59 6.83 -5.59
CA ALA A 428 -32.13 7.17 -6.94
C ALA A 428 -32.33 8.66 -7.27
N GLU A 429 -33.46 9.25 -6.85
CA GLU A 429 -33.75 10.68 -7.02
C GLU A 429 -32.86 11.58 -6.17
N GLU A 430 -32.64 11.22 -4.91
CA GLU A 430 -31.71 11.96 -4.03
C GLU A 430 -30.29 11.95 -4.59
N GLN A 431 -29.82 10.80 -5.07
CA GLN A 431 -28.52 10.71 -5.73
C GLN A 431 -28.46 11.57 -7.01
N ARG A 432 -29.56 11.68 -7.78
CA ARG A 432 -29.65 12.57 -8.94
C ARG A 432 -29.55 14.05 -8.52
N LYS A 433 -30.30 14.45 -7.49
CA LYS A 433 -30.30 15.82 -6.93
C LYS A 433 -28.92 16.19 -6.40
N GLN A 434 -28.29 15.30 -5.62
CA GLN A 434 -26.96 15.50 -5.05
C GLN A 434 -25.87 15.64 -6.14
N LYS A 435 -25.98 14.87 -7.24
CA LYS A 435 -25.04 14.93 -8.37
C LYS A 435 -25.34 16.06 -9.38
N LYS A 436 -26.33 16.93 -9.13
CA LYS A 436 -26.76 18.05 -10.00
C LYS A 436 -26.98 17.63 -11.47
N ARG A 437 -27.49 16.42 -11.71
CA ARG A 437 -27.74 15.93 -13.08
C ARG A 437 -29.18 16.25 -13.52
N GLN A 438 -29.32 16.84 -14.70
CA GLN A 438 -30.63 17.14 -15.30
C GLN A 438 -31.42 15.88 -15.68
N ASN A 439 -30.76 14.73 -15.95
CA ASN A 439 -31.42 13.48 -16.32
C ASN A 439 -31.20 12.39 -15.25
N VAL A 440 -32.19 11.51 -15.05
CA VAL A 440 -32.02 10.29 -14.25
C VAL A 440 -30.88 9.48 -14.87
N SER A 441 -29.92 9.05 -14.05
CA SER A 441 -28.86 8.16 -14.52
C SER A 441 -29.54 6.94 -15.16
N GLY A 442 -29.18 6.58 -16.40
CA GLY A 442 -29.74 5.38 -17.06
C GLY A 442 -29.62 4.11 -16.22
N LEU A 443 -28.77 4.12 -15.18
CA LEU A 443 -28.60 3.06 -14.19
C LEU A 443 -29.89 2.74 -13.40
N HIS A 444 -30.84 3.66 -13.23
CA HIS A 444 -32.06 3.43 -12.44
C HIS A 444 -33.33 3.31 -13.28
N ARG A 445 -33.22 3.26 -14.61
CA ARG A 445 -34.38 3.20 -15.51
C ARG A 445 -35.20 1.92 -15.30
N TYR A 446 -34.56 0.83 -14.90
CA TYR A 446 -35.22 -0.44 -14.59
C TYR A 446 -36.22 -0.35 -13.41
N LEU A 447 -36.03 0.61 -12.48
CA LEU A 447 -36.97 0.82 -11.36
C LEU A 447 -38.32 1.36 -11.83
N GLN A 448 -38.41 1.90 -13.04
CA GLN A 448 -39.65 2.45 -13.61
C GLN A 448 -40.41 1.41 -14.45
N LEU A 449 -39.82 0.24 -14.73
CA LEU A 449 -40.45 -0.80 -15.58
C LEU A 449 -41.68 -1.44 -14.94
N LEU A 450 -41.81 -1.30 -13.63
CA LEU A 450 -42.92 -1.84 -12.84
C LEU A 450 -43.88 -0.74 -12.38
N ASP A 451 -43.70 0.51 -12.81
CA ASP A 451 -44.59 1.60 -12.45
C ASP A 451 -45.98 1.38 -13.07
N GLY A 452 -47.02 1.47 -12.24
CA GLY A 452 -48.41 1.32 -12.67
C GLY A 452 -48.86 -0.11 -13.00
N LYS A 453 -48.03 -1.13 -12.76
CA LYS A 453 -48.45 -2.53 -12.90
C LYS A 453 -49.14 -3.04 -11.64
N ASP A 454 -50.25 -3.74 -11.82
CA ASP A 454 -51.05 -4.30 -10.72
C ASP A 454 -50.38 -5.50 -10.05
N ASN A 455 -49.48 -6.19 -10.77
CA ASN A 455 -48.76 -7.36 -10.29
C ASN A 455 -47.26 -7.27 -10.62
N TYR A 456 -46.42 -7.77 -9.71
CA TYR A 456 -44.97 -7.80 -9.83
C TYR A 456 -44.45 -9.22 -9.98
N PRO A 457 -43.44 -9.46 -10.85
CA PRO A 457 -42.94 -10.81 -11.08
C PRO A 457 -42.04 -11.23 -9.93
N CYS A 458 -42.13 -12.49 -9.53
CA CYS A 458 -41.27 -13.09 -8.51
C CYS A 458 -40.91 -14.52 -8.86
N LEU A 459 -39.77 -14.96 -8.36
CA LEU A 459 -39.46 -16.38 -8.24
C LEU A 459 -39.67 -16.80 -6.79
N VAL A 460 -40.49 -17.82 -6.58
CA VAL A 460 -40.90 -18.33 -5.28
C VAL A 460 -40.45 -19.77 -5.13
N ASP A 461 -39.97 -20.12 -3.94
CA ASP A 461 -39.61 -21.50 -3.59
C ASP A 461 -40.80 -22.31 -3.05
N ALA A 462 -40.57 -23.59 -2.75
CA ALA A 462 -41.61 -24.48 -2.24
C ALA A 462 -42.15 -24.10 -0.85
N GLU A 463 -41.44 -23.26 -0.09
CA GLU A 463 -41.87 -22.76 1.22
C GLU A 463 -42.68 -21.46 1.09
N GLY A 464 -42.94 -20.99 -0.15
CA GLY A 464 -43.64 -19.75 -0.42
C GLY A 464 -42.78 -18.49 -0.24
N VAL A 465 -41.46 -18.65 -0.15
CA VAL A 465 -40.52 -17.54 0.02
C VAL A 465 -40.15 -16.95 -1.33
N VAL A 466 -40.26 -15.63 -1.47
CA VAL A 466 -39.77 -14.91 -2.65
C VAL A 466 -38.24 -14.86 -2.62
N ILE A 467 -37.61 -15.58 -3.55
CA ILE A 467 -36.14 -15.68 -3.67
C ILE A 467 -35.57 -14.69 -4.69
N SER A 468 -36.38 -14.23 -5.64
CA SER A 468 -36.01 -13.23 -6.65
C SER A 468 -37.18 -12.30 -6.95
N PHE A 469 -36.90 -11.01 -7.11
CA PHE A 469 -37.85 -9.99 -7.54
C PHE A 469 -37.28 -9.21 -8.74
N PRO A 470 -37.42 -9.74 -9.98
CA PRO A 470 -36.92 -9.08 -11.18
C PRO A 470 -37.73 -7.82 -11.56
N PRO A 471 -37.12 -6.78 -12.16
CA PRO A 471 -35.69 -6.59 -12.42
C PRO A 471 -34.92 -6.00 -11.22
N ILE A 472 -35.51 -6.02 -10.02
CA ILE A 472 -35.10 -5.21 -8.87
C ILE A 472 -33.93 -5.84 -8.11
N THR A 473 -34.13 -7.00 -7.48
CA THR A 473 -33.15 -7.58 -6.56
C THR A 473 -33.41 -9.05 -6.25
N ASN A 474 -32.39 -9.70 -5.69
CA ASN A 474 -32.48 -11.04 -5.13
C ASN A 474 -32.73 -10.97 -3.61
N SER A 475 -33.15 -12.11 -3.06
CA SER A 475 -33.32 -12.31 -1.63
C SER A 475 -31.99 -12.60 -0.94
N GLU A 476 -31.79 -12.08 0.27
CA GLU A 476 -30.65 -12.40 1.14
C GLU A 476 -30.64 -13.90 1.52
N LYS A 477 -31.80 -14.56 1.49
CA LYS A 477 -31.94 -15.99 1.82
C LYS A 477 -31.21 -16.91 0.85
N THR A 478 -31.00 -16.49 -0.40
CA THR A 478 -30.33 -17.29 -1.45
C THR A 478 -29.00 -16.68 -1.90
N LYS A 479 -28.39 -15.85 -1.05
CA LYS A 479 -27.17 -15.11 -1.34
C LYS A 479 -25.95 -16.02 -1.50
N ILE A 480 -25.22 -15.81 -2.59
CA ILE A 480 -23.96 -16.48 -2.86
C ILE A 480 -22.85 -16.00 -1.90
N ARG A 481 -21.99 -16.93 -1.49
CA ARG A 481 -20.86 -16.74 -0.58
C ARG A 481 -19.60 -17.33 -1.21
N LYS A 482 -18.46 -17.16 -0.53
CA LYS A 482 -17.18 -17.71 -1.04
C LYS A 482 -17.17 -19.24 -1.06
N ASP A 483 -17.93 -19.86 -0.17
CA ASP A 483 -18.09 -21.30 -0.01
C ASP A 483 -19.21 -21.90 -0.87
N THR A 484 -20.00 -21.08 -1.56
CA THR A 484 -21.00 -21.56 -2.52
C THR A 484 -20.30 -22.34 -3.65
N ARG A 485 -20.76 -23.57 -3.86
CA ARG A 485 -20.24 -24.48 -4.91
C ARG A 485 -21.19 -24.68 -6.06
N ASP A 486 -22.49 -24.68 -5.78
CA ASP A 486 -23.51 -24.93 -6.79
C ASP A 486 -24.39 -23.67 -6.90
N LEU A 487 -24.51 -23.15 -8.12
CA LEU A 487 -25.24 -21.93 -8.42
C LEU A 487 -26.51 -22.26 -9.21
N PHE A 488 -27.62 -21.66 -8.81
CA PHE A 488 -28.80 -21.53 -9.65
C PHE A 488 -28.77 -20.15 -10.31
N LEU A 489 -28.78 -20.15 -11.64
CA LEU A 489 -28.80 -18.95 -12.47
C LEU A 489 -30.16 -18.81 -13.10
N GLU A 490 -30.69 -17.59 -13.11
CA GLU A 490 -31.87 -17.23 -13.88
C GLU A 490 -31.60 -15.96 -14.69
N VAL A 491 -32.21 -15.90 -15.87
CA VAL A 491 -32.29 -14.71 -16.71
C VAL A 491 -33.74 -14.46 -17.08
N THR A 492 -34.25 -13.28 -16.74
CA THR A 492 -35.63 -12.88 -17.06
C THR A 492 -35.67 -11.70 -18.02
N SER A 493 -36.65 -11.68 -18.92
CA SER A 493 -36.83 -10.61 -19.91
C SER A 493 -38.32 -10.36 -20.18
N ASP A 494 -38.64 -9.10 -20.47
CA ASP A 494 -39.93 -8.66 -21.00
C ASP A 494 -39.93 -8.51 -22.53
N THR A 495 -38.78 -8.61 -23.19
CA THR A 495 -38.62 -8.33 -24.62
C THR A 495 -38.54 -9.59 -25.48
N GLY A 496 -37.87 -10.65 -25.01
CA GLY A 496 -37.80 -11.90 -25.79
C GLY A 496 -37.07 -13.05 -25.11
N LEU A 497 -37.49 -14.28 -25.43
CA LEU A 497 -36.83 -15.50 -24.96
C LEU A 497 -35.40 -15.64 -25.50
N GLN A 498 -35.15 -15.21 -26.73
CA GLN A 498 -33.81 -15.31 -27.33
C GLN A 498 -32.79 -14.47 -26.56
N ILE A 499 -33.18 -13.28 -26.09
CA ILE A 499 -32.31 -12.43 -25.30
C ILE A 499 -31.94 -13.10 -23.97
N CYS A 500 -32.89 -13.79 -23.33
CA CYS A 500 -32.58 -14.58 -22.13
C CYS A 500 -31.54 -15.67 -22.41
N LYS A 501 -31.64 -16.34 -23.56
CA LYS A 501 -30.68 -17.38 -23.97
C LYS A 501 -29.31 -16.78 -24.26
N ASP A 502 -29.23 -15.71 -25.05
CA ASP A 502 -27.97 -15.06 -25.41
C ASP A 502 -27.24 -14.52 -24.17
N VAL A 503 -27.98 -13.93 -23.23
CA VAL A 503 -27.42 -13.46 -21.95
C VAL A 503 -26.97 -14.62 -21.08
N MET A 504 -27.72 -15.73 -21.05
CA MET A 504 -27.33 -16.93 -20.31
C MET A 504 -26.05 -17.54 -20.90
N ASP A 505 -25.97 -17.65 -22.23
CA ASP A 505 -24.80 -18.16 -22.95
C ASP A 505 -23.57 -17.31 -22.65
N MET A 506 -23.69 -15.97 -22.70
CA MET A 506 -22.60 -15.06 -22.33
C MET A 506 -22.17 -15.09 -20.85
N LEU A 507 -23.03 -15.60 -19.97
CA LEU A 507 -22.73 -15.75 -18.55
C LEU A 507 -22.00 -17.06 -18.25
N ILE A 508 -22.23 -18.09 -19.07
CA ILE A 508 -21.70 -19.46 -18.87
C ILE A 508 -20.55 -19.83 -19.82
N LEU A 509 -20.43 -19.18 -20.99
CA LEU A 509 -19.35 -19.32 -21.97
C LEU A 509 -18.28 -18.26 -21.76
#